data_AF-A0A8B7XIG0-F1
#
_entry.id   AF-A0A8B7XIG0-F1
#
_cell.length_a   1.000
_cell.length_b   1.000
_cell.length_c   1.000
_cell.angle_alpha   90.00
_cell.angle_beta   90.00
_cell.angle_gamma   90.00
#
_symmetry.space_group_name_H-M   'P 1'
#
loop_
_entity.id
_entity.type
_entity.pdbx_description
1 polymer ?
#
loop_
_entity_poly.entity_id
_entity_poly.type
_entity_poly.pdbx_seq_one_letter_code
_entity_poly.pdbx_strand_id
1 'polypeptide(L)'
;MQIHDHRSLKKTPKRCLLPLLLSVALVNFWLAVRLADTRVYADPDKSDDRAVNRDEPVLGQDRQRPSNSIAAPCPHWCHGFPFRGIIKRTTHAEVPTDDSGKKNSKPYFLTAVLSVRIYDWKDKAKLSTRELIQWLRYISYAGGDHVYLYDAYVYQNESQKAGLKDFIASGFLTYTDWHHRATPFSLGWTQAGAYLDCLERWGNLSSWQLGVDMDEYPFLPADREPGFLARYLREFDTSSPTAASISELSMQNFLYLGKPLDVAKHPILIDRIWRRTKEPANHLVKPVYRPAAVRWPDIHHNSLKYGTRKILPETDLRMNHYWGARLQNWGEDTQEVLEMTMEDRSMEPIVTNLYKCDSCRPP
;
A
#
# COMPACT_ATOMS: atom_id res chain seq x y z
N MET A 1 -8.63 8.17 85.93
CA MET A 1 -7.75 9.17 86.56
C MET A 1 -6.36 8.98 85.95
N GLN A 2 -5.95 9.91 85.06
CA GLN A 2 -4.60 10.19 84.50
C GLN A 2 -3.76 9.04 83.87
N ILE A 3 -2.89 9.15 82.85
CA ILE A 3 -2.41 10.16 81.87
C ILE A 3 -1.37 9.42 80.94
N HIS A 4 -1.14 9.93 79.71
CA HIS A 4 -0.01 9.76 78.73
C HIS A 4 0.29 8.37 78.11
N ASP A 5 0.34 8.17 76.78
CA ASP A 5 1.06 8.77 75.62
C ASP A 5 2.52 8.28 75.45
N HIS A 6 2.80 7.49 74.38
CA HIS A 6 3.91 7.74 73.45
C HIS A 6 4.00 6.75 72.24
N ARG A 7 3.90 7.36 71.04
CA ARG A 7 4.65 7.17 69.77
C ARG A 7 5.31 5.82 69.41
N SER A 8 5.04 5.35 68.18
CA SER A 8 6.08 5.11 67.15
C SER A 8 5.47 4.88 65.75
N LEU A 9 5.73 5.82 64.83
CA LEU A 9 5.39 5.76 63.40
C LEU A 9 6.55 5.12 62.61
N LYS A 10 6.32 3.95 62.01
CA LYS A 10 7.22 3.37 61.00
C LYS A 10 6.85 3.90 59.61
N LYS A 11 7.80 4.58 58.97
CA LYS A 11 7.74 5.03 57.57
C LYS A 11 7.92 3.83 56.62
N THR A 12 7.02 3.68 55.66
CA THR A 12 7.17 2.82 54.48
C THR A 12 7.75 3.62 53.30
N PRO A 13 8.56 3.00 52.41
CA PRO A 13 9.18 3.69 51.29
C PRO A 13 8.18 3.90 50.15
N LYS A 14 8.18 5.12 49.58
CA LYS A 14 7.43 5.48 48.38
C LYS A 14 7.97 4.68 47.18
N ARG A 15 7.14 3.80 46.61
CA ARG A 15 7.39 3.20 45.30
C ARG A 15 7.09 4.23 44.20
N CYS A 16 8.03 4.35 43.26
CA CYS A 16 7.92 5.16 42.05
C CYS A 16 6.69 4.73 41.22
N LEU A 17 5.80 5.68 40.93
CA LEU A 17 4.59 5.52 40.13
C LEU A 17 4.80 5.96 38.66
N LEU A 18 6.01 5.79 38.13
CA LEU A 18 6.36 6.25 36.78
C LEU A 18 6.12 5.26 35.60
N PRO A 19 5.93 3.93 35.77
CA PRO A 19 5.71 3.06 34.60
C PRO A 19 4.24 2.89 34.20
N LEU A 20 3.28 3.53 34.88
CA LEU A 20 1.84 3.33 34.58
C LEU A 20 1.25 4.35 33.58
N LEU A 21 1.95 5.45 33.27
CA LEU A 21 1.45 6.48 32.35
C LEU A 21 1.86 6.24 30.89
N LEU A 22 3.02 5.60 30.63
CA LEU A 22 3.41 5.20 29.27
C LEU A 22 2.54 4.07 28.71
N SER A 23 2.02 3.18 29.56
CA SER A 23 1.16 2.07 29.14
C SER A 23 -0.24 2.52 28.71
N VAL A 24 -0.76 3.62 29.25
CA VAL A 24 -2.10 4.14 28.89
C VAL A 24 -2.07 4.88 27.56
N ALA A 25 -0.99 5.60 27.23
CA ALA A 25 -0.83 6.27 25.94
C ALA A 25 -0.72 5.26 24.78
N LEU A 26 0.11 4.21 24.94
CA LEU A 26 0.23 3.13 23.97
C LEU A 26 -1.09 2.36 23.79
N VAL A 27 -1.81 2.07 24.87
CA VAL A 27 -3.12 1.39 24.78
C VAL A 27 -4.15 2.27 24.06
N ASN A 28 -4.18 3.58 24.30
CA ASN A 28 -5.09 4.49 23.60
C ASN A 28 -4.71 4.70 22.13
N PHE A 29 -3.41 4.70 21.79
CA PHE A 29 -2.93 4.71 20.39
C PHE A 29 -3.35 3.42 19.67
N TRP A 30 -3.14 2.25 20.28
CA TRP A 30 -3.55 0.97 19.71
C TRP A 30 -5.07 0.79 19.66
N LEU A 31 -5.81 1.33 20.63
CA LEU A 31 -7.28 1.38 20.60
C LEU A 31 -7.77 2.35 19.52
N ALA A 32 -7.10 3.47 19.27
CA ALA A 32 -7.40 4.38 18.17
C ALA A 32 -7.12 3.74 16.80
N VAL A 33 -6.04 2.95 16.67
CA VAL A 33 -5.77 2.11 15.48
C VAL A 33 -6.88 1.06 15.30
N ARG A 34 -7.30 0.37 16.37
CA ARG A 34 -8.42 -0.60 16.34
C ARG A 34 -9.81 0.02 16.09
N LEU A 35 -10.04 1.23 16.58
CA LEU A 35 -11.32 1.94 16.48
C LEU A 35 -11.44 2.72 15.16
N ALA A 36 -10.33 3.20 14.59
CA ALA A 36 -10.31 3.76 13.24
C ALA A 36 -10.71 2.71 12.19
N ASP A 37 -10.40 1.43 12.42
CA ASP A 37 -10.82 0.32 11.55
C ASP A 37 -12.31 -0.04 11.66
N THR A 38 -13.01 0.35 12.73
CA THR A 38 -14.40 -0.08 12.98
C THR A 38 -15.44 1.04 13.02
N ARG A 39 -15.03 2.32 13.03
CA ARG A 39 -15.95 3.46 13.16
C ARG A 39 -15.57 4.66 12.28
N VAL A 40 -15.62 4.52 10.96
CA VAL A 40 -15.63 5.70 10.06
C VAL A 40 -16.58 5.54 8.89
N TYR A 41 -17.77 4.92 9.04
CA TYR A 41 -18.80 5.00 7.97
C TYR A 41 -20.22 5.02 8.54
N ALA A 42 -20.47 5.86 9.55
CA ALA A 42 -21.83 6.24 9.93
C ALA A 42 -22.15 7.59 9.27
N ASP A 43 -23.16 7.54 8.39
CA ASP A 43 -23.71 8.65 7.62
C ASP A 43 -24.64 9.50 8.49
N PRO A 44 -24.48 10.84 8.54
CA PRO A 44 -25.57 11.74 8.85
C PRO A 44 -25.88 12.60 7.63
N ASP A 45 -26.91 12.16 6.93
CA ASP A 45 -28.04 12.97 6.50
C ASP A 45 -27.91 13.89 5.28
N LYS A 46 -29.04 13.88 4.58
CA LYS A 46 -29.45 14.68 3.44
C LYS A 46 -29.52 16.15 3.83
N SER A 47 -28.92 17.04 3.04
CA SER A 47 -29.53 18.33 2.70
C SER A 47 -28.68 19.14 1.72
N ASP A 48 -29.42 19.78 0.81
CA ASP A 48 -29.12 20.97 0.03
C ASP A 48 -28.03 20.94 -1.05
N ASP A 49 -28.50 20.57 -2.25
CA ASP A 49 -28.02 21.08 -3.53
C ASP A 49 -28.10 22.61 -3.56
N ARG A 50 -26.95 23.28 -3.54
CA ARG A 50 -26.81 24.64 -4.10
C ARG A 50 -25.61 24.71 -5.02
N ALA A 51 -25.93 24.90 -6.30
CA ALA A 51 -25.03 25.23 -7.37
C ALA A 51 -24.20 26.49 -7.05
N VAL A 52 -22.90 26.42 -7.29
CA VAL A 52 -22.01 27.59 -7.35
C VAL A 52 -21.27 27.54 -8.68
N ASN A 53 -21.70 28.42 -9.59
CA ASN A 53 -20.94 28.83 -10.77
C ASN A 53 -19.58 29.38 -10.34
N ARG A 54 -18.51 28.95 -11.00
CA ARG A 54 -17.23 29.66 -10.98
C ARG A 54 -16.67 29.77 -12.38
N ASP A 55 -16.51 31.02 -12.78
CA ASP A 55 -15.84 31.51 -13.96
C ASP A 55 -14.36 31.09 -13.98
N GLU A 56 -13.92 30.58 -15.12
CA GLU A 56 -12.50 30.38 -15.44
C GLU A 56 -11.84 31.70 -15.83
N PRO A 57 -10.58 31.95 -15.40
CA PRO A 57 -9.69 32.84 -16.11
C PRO A 57 -8.71 32.04 -16.98
N VAL A 58 -8.81 32.32 -18.27
CA VAL A 58 -7.81 32.05 -19.32
C VAL A 58 -6.51 32.76 -18.96
N LEU A 59 -5.41 32.02 -18.85
CA LEU A 59 -4.05 32.56 -18.80
C LEU A 59 -3.17 31.74 -19.74
N GLY A 60 -3.05 32.25 -20.96
CA GLY A 60 -1.95 31.91 -21.85
C GLY A 60 -0.68 32.61 -21.39
N GLN A 61 0.45 31.88 -21.43
CA GLN A 61 1.75 32.48 -21.71
C GLN A 61 2.72 31.40 -22.16
N ASP A 62 3.19 31.57 -23.40
CA ASP A 62 4.29 30.87 -24.04
C ASP A 62 5.51 30.77 -23.14
N ARG A 63 6.01 29.54 -22.94
CA ARG A 63 7.39 29.29 -22.52
C ARG A 63 8.15 28.66 -23.67
N GLN A 64 9.13 29.41 -24.15
CA GLN A 64 10.14 29.01 -25.12
C GLN A 64 10.80 27.68 -24.72
N ARG A 65 10.81 26.73 -25.66
CA ARG A 65 11.51 25.44 -25.55
C ARG A 65 13.04 25.65 -25.61
N PRO A 66 13.83 25.14 -24.65
CA PRO A 66 15.23 24.89 -24.87
C PRO A 66 15.43 23.63 -25.72
N SER A 67 16.53 23.67 -26.46
CA SER A 67 17.05 22.74 -27.47
C SER A 67 17.15 21.27 -27.06
N ASN A 68 16.91 20.42 -28.07
CA ASN A 68 17.19 18.98 -28.16
C ASN A 68 18.37 18.49 -27.31
N SER A 69 18.09 18.01 -26.10
CA SER A 69 18.86 16.89 -25.52
C SER A 69 18.13 15.61 -25.92
N ILE A 70 18.87 14.63 -26.43
CA ILE A 70 18.34 13.29 -26.64
C ILE A 70 18.05 12.75 -25.24
N ALA A 71 16.78 12.84 -24.81
CA ALA A 71 16.35 12.32 -23.53
C ALA A 71 16.72 10.84 -23.46
N ALA A 72 17.43 10.44 -22.39
CA ALA A 72 17.73 9.03 -22.16
C ALA A 72 16.41 8.23 -22.21
N PRO A 73 16.38 7.07 -22.88
CA PRO A 73 15.15 6.31 -23.03
C PRO A 73 14.61 5.93 -21.65
N CYS A 74 13.30 6.10 -21.47
CA CYS A 74 12.65 5.88 -20.20
C CYS A 74 12.82 4.43 -19.75
N PRO A 75 13.10 4.18 -18.45
CA PRO A 75 13.12 2.82 -17.92
C PRO A 75 11.80 2.12 -18.26
N HIS A 76 11.88 0.90 -18.77
CA HIS A 76 10.70 0.17 -19.26
C HIS A 76 9.59 0.01 -18.21
N TRP A 77 9.95 -0.12 -16.93
CA TRP A 77 9.02 -0.23 -15.81
C TRP A 77 8.28 1.09 -15.49
N CYS A 78 8.65 2.23 -16.06
CA CYS A 78 7.94 3.51 -15.84
C CYS A 78 6.50 3.52 -16.38
N HIS A 79 6.20 2.65 -17.34
CA HIS A 79 4.89 2.56 -18.02
C HIS A 79 4.15 1.25 -17.71
N GLY A 80 4.60 0.51 -16.70
CA GLY A 80 4.02 -0.79 -16.37
C GLY A 80 4.35 -1.88 -17.40
N PHE A 81 5.40 -1.73 -18.20
CA PHE A 81 5.80 -2.84 -19.06
C PHE A 81 6.41 -3.95 -18.20
N PRO A 82 5.94 -5.20 -18.32
CA PRO A 82 6.45 -6.31 -17.53
C PRO A 82 7.95 -6.52 -17.77
N PHE A 83 8.66 -6.99 -16.75
CA PHE A 83 10.07 -7.39 -16.84
C PHE A 83 10.21 -8.72 -17.59
N ARG A 84 9.89 -8.75 -18.90
CA ARG A 84 10.50 -9.56 -19.98
C ARG A 84 9.59 -9.67 -21.21
N GLY A 85 10.25 -9.59 -22.37
CA GLY A 85 9.92 -10.07 -23.72
C GLY A 85 8.50 -10.50 -24.04
N ILE A 86 7.84 -9.71 -24.89
CA ILE A 86 6.90 -10.16 -25.93
C ILE A 86 5.92 -11.26 -25.48
N ILE A 87 5.01 -10.93 -24.56
CA ILE A 87 3.68 -11.55 -24.65
C ILE A 87 2.94 -10.72 -25.69
N LYS A 88 2.82 -11.27 -26.90
CA LYS A 88 1.93 -10.69 -27.93
C LYS A 88 0.57 -10.50 -27.30
N ARG A 89 0.05 -9.27 -27.35
CA ARG A 89 -1.32 -8.92 -26.98
C ARG A 89 -2.28 -9.86 -27.68
N THR A 90 -2.92 -10.75 -26.94
CA THR A 90 -4.27 -11.19 -27.25
C THR A 90 -5.21 -10.39 -26.36
N THR A 91 -5.77 -9.33 -26.93
CA THR A 91 -7.01 -8.74 -26.45
C THR A 91 -8.09 -9.81 -26.55
N HIS A 92 -8.81 -10.00 -25.45
CA HIS A 92 -9.80 -11.04 -25.18
C HIS A 92 -9.24 -12.34 -24.62
N ALA A 93 -9.87 -12.72 -23.50
CA ALA A 93 -9.67 -13.93 -22.74
C ALA A 93 -9.92 -15.16 -23.61
N GLU A 94 -8.87 -15.65 -24.26
CA GLU A 94 -8.74 -17.06 -24.59
C GLU A 94 -7.35 -17.50 -24.14
N VAL A 95 -7.34 -18.45 -23.21
CA VAL A 95 -6.12 -19.16 -22.82
C VAL A 95 -5.59 -19.84 -24.09
N PRO A 96 -4.36 -19.56 -24.55
CA PRO A 96 -3.80 -20.26 -25.69
C PRO A 96 -3.68 -21.75 -25.31
N THR A 97 -4.44 -22.61 -25.95
CA THR A 97 -4.21 -24.05 -25.91
C THR A 97 -2.99 -24.33 -26.76
N ASP A 98 -1.86 -24.56 -26.08
CA ASP A 98 -0.65 -25.13 -26.64
C ASP A 98 -0.89 -26.63 -26.92
N ASP A 99 -0.85 -27.01 -28.20
CA ASP A 99 -0.97 -28.37 -28.75
C ASP A 99 0.16 -29.35 -28.31
N SER A 100 1.05 -28.96 -27.39
CA SER A 100 2.22 -29.76 -26.97
C SER A 100 2.11 -30.44 -25.61
N GLY A 101 0.95 -30.41 -24.95
CA GLY A 101 0.74 -31.16 -23.69
C GLY A 101 1.67 -30.77 -22.54
N LYS A 102 2.34 -29.60 -22.63
CA LYS A 102 3.12 -29.03 -21.53
C LYS A 102 2.20 -28.20 -20.63
N LYS A 103 2.23 -28.50 -19.34
CA LYS A 103 1.44 -27.83 -18.28
C LYS A 103 1.46 -26.31 -18.46
N ASN A 104 0.27 -25.73 -18.68
CA ASN A 104 -0.03 -24.30 -18.68
C ASN A 104 0.92 -23.49 -17.79
N SER A 105 1.88 -22.79 -18.40
CA SER A 105 2.62 -21.76 -17.69
C SER A 105 1.66 -20.60 -17.41
N LYS A 106 1.48 -20.25 -16.13
CA LYS A 106 0.67 -19.09 -15.75
C LYS A 106 1.20 -17.83 -16.46
N PRO A 107 0.35 -16.97 -17.04
CA PRO A 107 0.79 -15.81 -17.81
C PRO A 107 1.51 -14.76 -16.96
N TYR A 108 1.21 -14.68 -15.66
CA TYR A 108 1.88 -13.77 -14.73
C TYR A 108 2.66 -14.55 -13.66
N PHE A 109 3.85 -14.03 -13.32
CA PHE A 109 4.58 -14.51 -12.17
C PHE A 109 4.06 -13.85 -10.89
N LEU A 110 4.04 -12.51 -10.86
CA LEU A 110 3.60 -11.73 -9.69
C LEU A 110 2.51 -10.73 -10.08
N THR A 111 1.35 -10.81 -9.46
CA THR A 111 0.28 -9.81 -9.61
C THR A 111 0.01 -9.07 -8.31
N ALA A 112 -0.63 -7.91 -8.38
CA ALA A 112 -1.16 -7.23 -7.20
C ALA A 112 -2.68 -7.05 -7.31
N VAL A 113 -3.38 -7.05 -6.17
CA VAL A 113 -4.78 -6.64 -6.06
C VAL A 113 -4.91 -5.53 -5.04
N LEU A 114 -5.73 -4.55 -5.40
CA LEU A 114 -5.97 -3.33 -4.63
C LEU A 114 -7.44 -2.95 -4.78
N SER A 115 -8.08 -2.58 -3.69
CA SER A 115 -9.36 -1.87 -3.70
C SER A 115 -9.13 -0.43 -3.24
N VAL A 116 -9.59 0.54 -4.00
CA VAL A 116 -9.46 1.97 -3.67
C VAL A 116 -10.81 2.65 -3.58
N ARG A 117 -10.83 3.70 -2.77
CA ARG A 117 -11.78 4.80 -2.90
C ARG A 117 -11.02 6.09 -2.65
N ILE A 118 -10.99 6.97 -3.64
CA ILE A 118 -10.32 8.27 -3.56
C ILE A 118 -11.40 9.35 -3.57
N TYR A 119 -11.40 10.21 -2.55
CA TYR A 119 -12.46 11.21 -2.34
C TYR A 119 -11.90 12.46 -1.66
N ASP A 120 -12.27 13.64 -2.16
CA ASP A 120 -11.50 14.87 -1.93
C ASP A 120 -11.64 15.48 -0.53
N TRP A 121 -12.80 15.34 0.11
CA TRP A 121 -13.18 16.26 1.21
C TRP A 121 -12.99 15.68 2.62
N LYS A 122 -12.85 14.36 2.75
CA LYS A 122 -12.74 13.67 4.05
C LYS A 122 -11.49 12.81 4.21
N ASP A 123 -10.76 12.51 3.14
CA ASP A 123 -9.51 11.78 3.27
C ASP A 123 -8.43 12.69 3.87
N LYS A 124 -8.04 12.40 5.11
CA LYS A 124 -6.94 13.11 5.80
C LYS A 124 -5.61 12.94 5.08
N ALA A 125 -5.42 11.79 4.41
CA ALA A 125 -4.21 11.61 3.63
C ALA A 125 -4.21 12.41 2.33
N LYS A 126 -5.39 12.86 1.87
CA LYS A 126 -5.56 13.60 0.62
C LYS A 126 -4.87 12.89 -0.55
N LEU A 127 -4.95 11.55 -0.57
CA LEU A 127 -4.39 10.77 -1.66
C LEU A 127 -5.25 11.01 -2.90
N SER A 128 -4.60 11.16 -4.04
CA SER A 128 -5.27 11.41 -5.31
C SER A 128 -4.87 10.39 -6.36
N THR A 129 -5.42 10.53 -7.57
CA THR A 129 -4.95 9.81 -8.76
C THR A 129 -3.43 9.89 -8.94
N ARG A 130 -2.80 11.01 -8.53
CA ARG A 130 -1.34 11.18 -8.61
C ARG A 130 -0.61 10.14 -7.77
N GLU A 131 -0.99 9.98 -6.51
CA GLU A 131 -0.38 9.00 -5.61
C GLU A 131 -0.66 7.56 -6.08
N LEU A 132 -1.84 7.30 -6.66
CA LEU A 132 -2.15 6.00 -7.24
C LEU A 132 -1.26 5.65 -8.44
N ILE A 133 -0.98 6.63 -9.32
CA ILE A 133 -0.03 6.46 -10.42
C ILE A 133 1.39 6.20 -9.91
N GLN A 134 1.82 6.91 -8.85
CA GLN A 134 3.12 6.68 -8.22
C GLN A 134 3.23 5.26 -7.66
N TRP A 135 2.16 4.80 -7.01
CA TRP A 135 2.09 3.44 -6.48
C TRP A 135 2.11 2.37 -7.59
N LEU A 136 1.38 2.56 -8.70
CA LEU A 136 1.43 1.63 -9.85
C LEU A 136 2.85 1.53 -10.44
N ARG A 137 3.56 2.64 -10.54
CA ARG A 137 4.98 2.65 -10.96
C ARG A 137 5.87 1.94 -9.96
N TYR A 138 5.61 2.08 -8.67
CA TYR A 138 6.32 1.34 -7.64
C TYR A 138 6.11 -0.17 -7.76
N ILE A 139 4.87 -0.63 -7.96
CA ILE A 139 4.58 -2.05 -8.13
C ILE A 139 5.26 -2.60 -9.39
N SER A 140 5.26 -1.84 -10.49
CA SER A 140 6.05 -2.21 -11.67
C SER A 140 7.55 -2.27 -11.35
N TYR A 141 8.10 -1.26 -10.66
CA TYR A 141 9.48 -1.23 -10.19
C TYR A 141 9.83 -2.44 -9.31
N ALA A 142 8.94 -2.87 -8.42
CA ALA A 142 9.14 -4.03 -7.55
C ALA A 142 9.16 -5.36 -8.34
N GLY A 143 8.71 -5.36 -9.60
CA GLY A 143 8.64 -6.53 -10.47
C GLY A 143 7.24 -7.15 -10.57
N GLY A 144 6.18 -6.41 -10.23
CA GLY A 144 4.82 -6.82 -10.53
C GLY A 144 4.60 -6.88 -12.04
N ASP A 145 3.99 -7.95 -12.53
CA ASP A 145 3.65 -8.14 -13.94
C ASP A 145 2.30 -7.51 -14.29
N HIS A 146 1.36 -7.50 -13.34
CA HIS A 146 -0.01 -7.02 -13.55
C HIS A 146 -0.67 -6.56 -12.25
N VAL A 147 -1.59 -5.60 -12.36
CA VAL A 147 -2.41 -5.09 -11.24
C VAL A 147 -3.89 -5.24 -11.55
N TYR A 148 -4.64 -5.77 -10.59
CA TYR A 148 -6.10 -5.77 -10.57
C TYR A 148 -6.58 -4.70 -9.60
N LEU A 149 -7.18 -3.62 -10.13
CA LEU A 149 -7.67 -2.49 -9.34
C LEU A 149 -9.20 -2.47 -9.32
N TYR A 150 -9.75 -2.41 -8.12
CA TYR A 150 -11.18 -2.29 -7.87
C TYR A 150 -11.49 -0.89 -7.35
N ASP A 151 -12.09 -0.05 -8.19
CA ASP A 151 -12.39 1.35 -7.86
C ASP A 151 -13.80 1.48 -7.30
N ALA A 152 -13.89 1.65 -5.98
CA ALA A 152 -15.13 1.77 -5.23
C ALA A 152 -15.51 3.24 -5.02
N TYR A 153 -15.52 4.02 -6.10
CA TYR A 153 -15.99 5.40 -6.10
C TYR A 153 -17.50 5.48 -5.79
N VAL A 154 -17.95 6.59 -5.18
CA VAL A 154 -19.38 6.85 -4.94
C VAL A 154 -19.95 7.77 -6.02
N TYR A 155 -19.19 8.81 -6.38
CA TYR A 155 -19.58 9.77 -7.40
C TYR A 155 -18.71 9.62 -8.64
N GLN A 156 -19.27 9.84 -9.83
CA GLN A 156 -18.57 9.58 -11.08
C GLN A 156 -17.26 10.39 -11.23
N ASN A 157 -17.19 11.58 -10.65
CA ASN A 157 -16.00 12.43 -10.61
C ASN A 157 -14.89 11.87 -9.71
N GLU A 158 -15.19 10.97 -8.77
CA GLU A 158 -14.21 10.24 -7.96
C GLU A 158 -13.60 9.05 -8.74
N SER A 159 -14.12 8.69 -9.92
CA SER A 159 -13.60 7.56 -10.69
C SER A 159 -12.17 7.80 -11.18
N GLN A 160 -11.32 6.79 -10.98
CA GLN A 160 -9.91 6.80 -11.36
C GLN A 160 -9.69 6.36 -12.81
N LYS A 161 -10.72 5.83 -13.48
CA LYS A 161 -10.60 5.21 -14.82
C LYS A 161 -9.89 6.11 -15.84
N ALA A 162 -10.28 7.38 -15.90
CA ALA A 162 -9.71 8.33 -16.86
C ALA A 162 -8.22 8.63 -16.58
N GLY A 163 -7.87 8.77 -15.30
CA GLY A 163 -6.50 9.01 -14.85
C GLY A 163 -5.57 7.81 -15.05
N LEU A 164 -6.12 6.60 -15.13
CA LEU A 164 -5.36 5.36 -15.28
C LEU A 164 -5.34 4.80 -16.70
N LYS A 165 -5.86 5.54 -17.68
CA LYS A 165 -6.03 5.10 -19.08
C LYS A 165 -4.76 4.51 -19.70
N ASP A 166 -3.59 5.06 -19.38
CA ASP A 166 -2.32 4.65 -19.99
C ASP A 166 -1.85 3.28 -19.44
N PHE A 167 -2.07 3.01 -18.14
CA PHE A 167 -1.78 1.69 -17.55
C PHE A 167 -2.76 0.62 -18.02
N ILE A 168 -4.02 1.01 -18.25
CA ILE A 168 -5.03 0.11 -18.85
C ILE A 168 -4.63 -0.21 -20.29
N ALA A 169 -4.27 0.80 -21.08
CA ALA A 169 -3.90 0.65 -22.48
C ALA A 169 -2.56 -0.09 -22.67
N SER A 170 -1.62 -0.01 -21.71
CA SER A 170 -0.39 -0.78 -21.74
C SER A 170 -0.62 -2.27 -21.48
N GLY A 171 -1.72 -2.61 -20.81
CA GLY A 171 -2.05 -3.97 -20.38
C GLY A 171 -1.53 -4.30 -18.98
N PHE A 172 -0.91 -3.35 -18.28
CA PHE A 172 -0.42 -3.53 -16.90
C PHE A 172 -1.54 -3.56 -15.86
N LEU A 173 -2.66 -2.90 -16.15
CA LEU A 173 -3.75 -2.70 -15.21
C LEU A 173 -5.07 -3.22 -15.76
N THR A 174 -5.73 -4.10 -15.01
CA THR A 174 -7.16 -4.36 -15.16
C THR A 174 -7.92 -3.47 -14.18
N TYR A 175 -8.68 -2.51 -14.73
CA TYR A 175 -9.59 -1.68 -13.96
C TYR A 175 -10.96 -2.35 -13.88
N THR A 176 -11.44 -2.55 -12.66
CA THR A 176 -12.80 -2.99 -12.36
C THR A 176 -13.57 -1.85 -11.71
N ASP A 177 -14.69 -1.49 -12.33
CA ASP A 177 -15.66 -0.61 -11.70
C ASP A 177 -16.34 -1.32 -10.54
N TRP A 178 -16.09 -0.84 -9.32
CA TRP A 178 -16.56 -1.42 -8.06
C TRP A 178 -17.49 -0.47 -7.29
N HIS A 179 -18.04 0.56 -7.95
CA HIS A 179 -18.87 1.59 -7.30
C HIS A 179 -20.10 0.99 -6.58
N HIS A 180 -20.67 -0.09 -7.11
CA HIS A 180 -21.82 -0.77 -6.53
C HIS A 180 -21.56 -1.38 -5.13
N ARG A 181 -20.29 -1.46 -4.69
CA ARG A 181 -19.89 -1.86 -3.33
C ARG A 181 -19.26 -0.72 -2.52
N ALA A 182 -19.37 0.52 -2.98
CA ALA A 182 -18.76 1.68 -2.33
C ALA A 182 -19.47 2.11 -1.03
N THR A 183 -20.74 1.74 -0.83
CA THR A 183 -21.54 2.21 0.30
C THR A 183 -22.31 1.07 1.00
N PRO A 184 -22.11 0.88 2.33
CA PRO A 184 -21.02 1.44 3.11
C PRO A 184 -19.67 0.86 2.65
N PHE A 185 -18.64 1.70 2.57
CA PHE A 185 -17.29 1.20 2.33
C PHE A 185 -16.84 0.44 3.58
N SER A 186 -16.41 -0.80 3.44
CA SER A 186 -15.87 -1.55 4.58
C SER A 186 -14.81 -2.56 4.16
N LEU A 187 -13.93 -2.87 5.11
CA LEU A 187 -12.87 -3.85 4.98
C LEU A 187 -13.41 -5.23 4.53
N GLY A 188 -14.47 -5.73 5.18
CA GLY A 188 -15.05 -7.04 4.86
C GLY A 188 -15.85 -7.07 3.55
N TRP A 189 -16.73 -6.08 3.32
CA TRP A 189 -17.65 -6.13 2.17
C TRP A 189 -17.02 -5.62 0.88
N THR A 190 -16.32 -4.50 0.95
CA THR A 190 -15.80 -3.80 -0.23
C THR A 190 -14.43 -4.35 -0.60
N GLN A 191 -13.49 -4.34 0.35
CA GLN A 191 -12.10 -4.71 0.08
C GLN A 191 -11.90 -6.23 -0.01
N ALA A 192 -12.29 -7.00 1.02
CA ALA A 192 -12.19 -8.46 0.95
C ALA A 192 -13.10 -9.04 -0.16
N GLY A 193 -14.25 -8.40 -0.43
CA GLY A 193 -15.10 -8.72 -1.58
C GLY A 193 -14.42 -8.51 -2.94
N ALA A 194 -13.67 -7.42 -3.11
CA ALA A 194 -12.85 -7.19 -4.30
C ALA A 194 -11.74 -8.25 -4.43
N TYR A 195 -11.10 -8.63 -3.33
CA TYR A 195 -10.03 -9.64 -3.36
C TYR A 195 -10.59 -11.03 -3.69
N LEU A 196 -11.80 -11.35 -3.22
CA LEU A 196 -12.50 -12.58 -3.57
C LEU A 196 -12.87 -12.62 -5.05
N ASP A 197 -13.47 -11.55 -5.58
CA ASP A 197 -13.79 -11.46 -7.01
C ASP A 197 -12.51 -11.59 -7.88
N CYS A 198 -11.42 -10.95 -7.45
CA CYS A 198 -10.14 -11.06 -8.12
C CYS A 198 -9.60 -12.50 -8.12
N LEU A 199 -9.68 -13.17 -6.96
CA LEU A 199 -9.23 -14.54 -6.79
C LEU A 199 -10.03 -15.50 -7.69
N GLU A 200 -11.35 -15.35 -7.72
CA GLU A 200 -12.27 -16.19 -8.50
C GLU A 200 -12.09 -16.00 -10.00
N ARG A 201 -11.93 -14.76 -10.47
CA ARG A 201 -11.80 -14.45 -11.90
C ARG A 201 -10.39 -14.67 -12.45
N TRP A 202 -9.37 -14.34 -11.67
CA TRP A 202 -8.01 -14.16 -12.17
C TRP A 202 -6.94 -14.95 -11.40
N GLY A 203 -7.28 -15.60 -10.29
CA GLY A 203 -6.29 -16.28 -9.43
C GLY A 203 -5.55 -17.44 -10.12
N ASN A 204 -6.11 -18.01 -11.19
CA ASN A 204 -5.42 -19.02 -12.00
C ASN A 204 -4.32 -18.42 -12.92
N LEU A 205 -4.29 -17.10 -13.11
CA LEU A 205 -3.38 -16.43 -14.04
C LEU A 205 -2.02 -16.07 -13.43
N SER A 206 -1.86 -16.14 -12.11
CA SER A 206 -0.61 -15.73 -11.44
C SER A 206 -0.02 -16.77 -10.50
N SER A 207 1.32 -16.82 -10.44
CA SER A 207 2.03 -17.72 -9.52
C SER A 207 1.95 -17.22 -8.08
N TRP A 208 2.18 -15.91 -7.93
CA TRP A 208 2.09 -15.17 -6.69
C TRP A 208 1.19 -13.93 -6.87
N GLN A 209 0.52 -13.54 -5.80
CA GLN A 209 -0.32 -12.36 -5.74
C GLN A 209 -0.10 -11.60 -4.44
N LEU A 210 0.01 -10.29 -4.55
CA LEU A 210 0.17 -9.34 -3.46
C LEU A 210 -1.19 -8.68 -3.14
N GLY A 211 -1.63 -8.72 -1.88
CA GLY A 211 -2.82 -7.98 -1.42
C GLY A 211 -2.41 -6.76 -0.59
N VAL A 212 -2.67 -5.55 -1.08
CA VAL A 212 -2.06 -4.30 -0.60
C VAL A 212 -2.91 -3.07 -0.86
N ASP A 213 -2.69 -2.03 -0.06
CA ASP A 213 -3.25 -0.69 -0.22
C ASP A 213 -2.30 0.26 -0.96
N MET A 214 -2.82 1.37 -1.49
CA MET A 214 -2.02 2.33 -2.30
C MET A 214 -0.98 3.12 -1.48
N ASP A 215 -1.06 3.07 -0.15
CA ASP A 215 -0.07 3.63 0.78
C ASP A 215 0.86 2.55 1.38
N GLU A 216 0.84 1.34 0.84
CA GLU A 216 1.62 0.19 1.30
C GLU A 216 2.63 -0.26 0.23
N TYR A 217 3.90 -0.32 0.63
CA TYR A 217 5.05 -0.52 -0.25
C TYR A 217 5.88 -1.70 0.25
N PRO A 218 5.81 -2.90 -0.39
CA PRO A 218 6.65 -4.02 -0.02
C PRO A 218 8.12 -3.65 -0.21
N PHE A 219 9.00 -3.99 0.72
CA PHE A 219 10.39 -3.53 0.72
C PHE A 219 11.35 -4.61 1.23
N LEU A 220 12.43 -4.83 0.47
CA LEU A 220 13.51 -5.76 0.77
C LEU A 220 14.77 -4.94 1.10
N PRO A 221 15.19 -4.84 2.37
CA PRO A 221 16.33 -3.99 2.75
C PRO A 221 17.64 -4.31 2.02
N ALA A 222 17.84 -5.59 1.66
CA ALA A 222 19.05 -6.12 1.02
C ALA A 222 19.09 -5.93 -0.51
N ASP A 223 17.96 -5.71 -1.18
CA ASP A 223 17.87 -5.55 -2.64
C ASP A 223 16.90 -4.42 -2.98
N ARG A 224 17.46 -3.36 -3.56
CA ARG A 224 16.74 -2.13 -3.91
C ARG A 224 16.68 -1.93 -5.42
N GLU A 225 17.15 -2.88 -6.21
CA GLU A 225 17.19 -2.78 -7.66
C GLU A 225 15.82 -3.10 -8.28
N PRO A 226 15.49 -2.56 -9.47
CA PRO A 226 14.21 -2.84 -10.13
C PRO A 226 13.99 -4.35 -10.28
N GLY A 227 12.83 -4.86 -9.85
CA GLY A 227 12.46 -6.28 -9.86
C GLY A 227 12.75 -7.04 -8.57
N PHE A 228 13.13 -6.36 -7.48
CA PHE A 228 13.57 -6.99 -6.22
C PHE A 228 12.55 -7.97 -5.64
N LEU A 229 11.25 -7.64 -5.63
CA LEU A 229 10.23 -8.50 -5.02
C LEU A 229 10.02 -9.76 -5.86
N ALA A 230 9.94 -9.62 -7.18
CA ALA A 230 9.83 -10.77 -8.06
C ALA A 230 11.07 -11.67 -7.99
N ARG A 231 12.28 -11.09 -7.91
CA ARG A 231 13.53 -11.86 -7.70
C ARG A 231 13.47 -12.63 -6.39
N TYR A 232 13.15 -11.96 -5.29
CA TYR A 232 13.04 -12.60 -3.97
C TYR A 232 12.10 -13.80 -3.99
N LEU A 233 10.92 -13.68 -4.61
CA LEU A 233 9.96 -14.79 -4.68
C LEU A 233 10.46 -15.95 -5.56
N ARG A 234 11.18 -15.68 -6.66
CA ARG A 234 11.79 -16.73 -7.49
C ARG A 234 12.92 -17.45 -6.75
N GLU A 235 13.74 -16.70 -6.04
CA GLU A 235 14.80 -17.25 -5.20
C GLU A 235 14.19 -18.08 -4.07
N PHE A 236 13.14 -17.59 -3.42
CA PHE A 236 12.39 -18.36 -2.42
C PHE A 236 11.87 -19.69 -2.98
N ASP A 237 11.25 -19.66 -4.17
CA ASP A 237 10.70 -20.84 -4.84
C ASP A 237 11.76 -21.90 -5.20
N THR A 238 13.01 -21.48 -5.40
CA THR A 238 14.10 -22.36 -5.87
C THR A 238 15.07 -22.78 -4.76
N SER A 239 15.26 -21.95 -3.74
CA SER A 239 16.28 -22.16 -2.70
C SER A 239 15.75 -22.74 -1.39
N SER A 240 14.44 -22.62 -1.12
CA SER A 240 13.87 -23.10 0.15
C SER A 240 13.32 -24.53 0.01
N PRO A 241 13.84 -25.50 0.79
CA PRO A 241 13.31 -26.88 0.80
C PRO A 241 11.83 -26.96 1.16
N THR A 242 11.31 -25.94 1.85
CA THR A 242 9.90 -25.86 2.27
C THR A 242 9.05 -24.98 1.35
N ALA A 243 9.61 -24.38 0.29
CA ALA A 243 8.90 -23.44 -0.60
C ALA A 243 7.59 -24.02 -1.16
N ALA A 244 7.58 -25.31 -1.50
CA ALA A 244 6.40 -26.00 -2.02
C ALA A 244 5.27 -26.15 -0.99
N SER A 245 5.61 -26.15 0.30
CA SER A 245 4.64 -26.21 1.41
C SER A 245 4.16 -24.82 1.84
N ILE A 246 4.85 -23.75 1.45
CA ILE A 246 4.47 -22.38 1.78
C ILE A 246 3.58 -21.80 0.68
N SER A 247 2.38 -21.39 1.10
CA SER A 247 1.37 -20.77 0.25
C SER A 247 1.20 -19.29 0.50
N GLU A 248 1.67 -18.78 1.64
CA GLU A 248 1.61 -17.36 1.99
C GLU A 248 2.87 -16.94 2.73
N LEU A 249 3.44 -15.82 2.30
CA LEU A 249 4.46 -15.09 3.03
C LEU A 249 3.83 -13.81 3.59
N SER A 250 3.88 -13.65 4.91
CA SER A 250 3.35 -12.46 5.59
C SER A 250 4.48 -11.49 5.87
N MET A 251 4.36 -10.29 5.32
CA MET A 251 5.30 -9.19 5.55
C MET A 251 4.89 -8.41 6.80
N GLN A 252 5.85 -8.22 7.70
CA GLN A 252 5.66 -7.37 8.88
C GLN A 252 5.55 -5.90 8.44
N ASN A 253 4.59 -5.18 9.01
CA ASN A 253 4.27 -3.81 8.60
C ASN A 253 4.95 -2.78 9.51
N PHE A 254 5.59 -1.78 8.92
CA PHE A 254 6.17 -0.63 9.61
C PHE A 254 5.43 0.64 9.21
N LEU A 255 4.90 1.35 10.19
CA LEU A 255 4.20 2.62 9.93
C LEU A 255 5.23 3.73 9.73
N TYR A 256 5.15 4.41 8.60
CA TYR A 256 5.87 5.64 8.32
C TYR A 256 5.03 6.82 8.79
N LEU A 257 5.55 7.50 9.80
CA LEU A 257 4.91 8.61 10.51
C LEU A 257 5.84 9.80 10.53
N GLY A 258 5.30 10.97 10.78
CA GLY A 258 6.05 12.19 10.99
C GLY A 258 5.64 13.32 10.05
N LYS A 259 6.22 14.49 10.31
CA LYS A 259 6.00 15.68 9.49
C LYS A 259 6.43 15.40 8.05
N PRO A 260 5.53 15.60 7.07
CA PRO A 260 5.91 15.43 5.69
C PRO A 260 6.91 16.49 5.25
N LEU A 261 7.83 16.06 4.39
CA LEU A 261 8.64 16.98 3.62
C LEU A 261 7.77 17.76 2.61
N ASP A 262 8.30 18.90 2.18
CA ASP A 262 7.65 19.79 1.22
C ASP A 262 7.27 19.05 -0.07
N VAL A 263 5.99 19.01 -0.40
CA VAL A 263 5.44 18.28 -1.57
C VAL A 263 5.97 18.83 -2.90
N ALA A 264 6.32 20.11 -2.98
CA ALA A 264 6.90 20.69 -4.20
C ALA A 264 8.34 20.19 -4.44
N LYS A 265 9.05 19.82 -3.37
CA LYS A 265 10.41 19.27 -3.44
C LYS A 265 10.44 17.73 -3.42
N HIS A 266 9.46 17.12 -2.77
CA HIS A 266 9.30 15.68 -2.59
C HIS A 266 7.92 15.23 -3.12
N PRO A 267 7.69 15.26 -4.44
CA PRO A 267 6.37 15.01 -5.00
C PRO A 267 5.94 13.54 -4.92
N ILE A 268 6.84 12.59 -4.68
CA ILE A 268 6.51 11.15 -4.53
C ILE A 268 6.12 10.86 -3.08
N LEU A 269 4.99 10.17 -2.84
CA LEU A 269 4.49 9.86 -1.49
C LEU A 269 5.56 9.25 -0.57
N ILE A 270 6.29 8.25 -1.07
CA ILE A 270 7.30 7.52 -0.28
C ILE A 270 8.56 8.33 0.05
N ASP A 271 8.72 9.51 -0.54
CA ASP A 271 9.78 10.47 -0.25
C ASP A 271 9.33 11.58 0.72
N ARG A 272 8.04 11.62 1.08
CA ARG A 272 7.53 12.65 1.97
C ARG A 272 7.79 12.34 3.44
N ILE A 273 7.94 11.08 3.82
CA ILE A 273 8.07 10.68 5.23
C ILE A 273 9.23 9.69 5.37
N TRP A 274 10.18 10.02 6.24
CA TRP A 274 11.42 9.26 6.44
C TRP A 274 11.62 8.76 7.87
N ARG A 275 10.54 8.71 8.66
CA ARG A 275 10.55 8.10 9.98
C ARG A 275 9.58 6.94 10.00
N ARG A 276 10.01 5.80 10.54
CA ARG A 276 9.18 4.61 10.73
C ARG A 276 9.07 4.26 12.20
N THR A 277 8.06 3.48 12.57
CA THR A 277 8.01 2.84 13.89
C THR A 277 9.26 2.00 14.14
N LYS A 278 9.74 1.98 15.38
CA LYS A 278 10.92 1.19 15.76
C LYS A 278 10.67 -0.31 15.58
N GLU A 279 9.48 -0.74 15.98
CA GLU A 279 8.98 -2.11 15.89
C GLU A 279 7.87 -2.23 14.84
N PRO A 280 7.61 -3.44 14.30
CA PRO A 280 6.51 -3.65 13.39
C PRO A 280 5.14 -3.50 14.07
N ALA A 281 4.19 -2.92 13.33
CA ALA A 281 2.79 -2.84 13.69
C ALA A 281 2.09 -4.18 13.40
N ASN A 282 2.37 -5.18 14.23
CA ASN A 282 2.09 -6.62 13.98
C ASN A 282 0.63 -7.00 13.67
N HIS A 283 -0.35 -6.14 13.90
CA HIS A 283 -1.75 -6.40 13.50
C HIS A 283 -2.04 -6.07 12.04
N LEU A 284 -1.14 -5.35 11.35
CA LEU A 284 -1.33 -4.81 10.01
C LEU A 284 -0.44 -5.49 8.96
N VAL A 285 -0.09 -6.75 9.18
CA VAL A 285 0.70 -7.52 8.21
C VAL A 285 0.01 -7.59 6.85
N LYS A 286 0.79 -7.76 5.79
CA LYS A 286 0.28 -7.87 4.42
C LYS A 286 0.81 -9.13 3.73
N PRO A 287 -0.06 -9.89 3.02
CA PRO A 287 0.33 -11.16 2.44
C PRO A 287 0.80 -11.02 0.99
N VAL A 288 1.83 -11.80 0.64
CA VAL A 288 2.05 -12.27 -0.73
C VAL A 288 1.81 -13.77 -0.76
N TYR A 289 0.93 -14.22 -1.63
CA TYR A 289 0.35 -15.56 -1.55
C TYR A 289 0.22 -16.23 -2.91
N ARG A 290 0.12 -17.55 -2.92
CA ARG A 290 -0.22 -18.33 -4.11
C ARG A 290 -1.74 -18.36 -4.24
N PRO A 291 -2.36 -17.75 -5.27
CA PRO A 291 -3.82 -17.61 -5.31
C PRO A 291 -4.53 -18.96 -5.29
N ALA A 292 -4.03 -19.95 -6.03
CA ALA A 292 -4.61 -21.29 -6.08
C ALA A 292 -4.74 -21.96 -4.69
N ALA A 293 -3.91 -21.55 -3.73
CA ALA A 293 -3.89 -22.08 -2.37
C ALA A 293 -4.82 -21.34 -1.41
N VAL A 294 -5.46 -20.24 -1.82
CA VAL A 294 -6.37 -19.45 -0.98
C VAL A 294 -7.79 -20.00 -1.10
N ARG A 295 -8.47 -20.16 0.05
CA ARG A 295 -9.91 -20.46 0.14
C ARG A 295 -10.73 -19.18 0.26
N TRP A 296 -10.33 -18.30 1.17
CA TRP A 296 -10.98 -17.00 1.39
C TRP A 296 -9.91 -15.93 1.57
N PRO A 297 -9.95 -14.83 0.80
CA PRO A 297 -9.02 -13.74 1.01
C PRO A 297 -9.41 -12.92 2.24
N ASP A 298 -8.39 -12.37 2.88
CA ASP A 298 -8.48 -11.43 4.00
C ASP A 298 -7.41 -10.36 3.81
N ILE A 299 -7.57 -9.21 4.43
CA ILE A 299 -6.71 -8.04 4.22
C ILE A 299 -5.33 -8.25 4.85
N HIS A 300 -5.26 -9.03 5.93
CA HIS A 300 -4.00 -9.33 6.63
C HIS A 300 -3.55 -10.76 6.40
N HIS A 301 -4.50 -11.70 6.44
CA HIS A 301 -4.19 -13.13 6.53
C HIS A 301 -5.22 -14.00 5.84
N ASN A 302 -4.89 -14.50 4.64
CA ASN A 302 -5.85 -15.33 3.91
C ASN A 302 -6.17 -16.63 4.66
N SER A 303 -7.38 -17.13 4.47
CA SER A 303 -7.74 -18.51 4.78
C SER A 303 -7.19 -19.41 3.69
N LEU A 304 -6.25 -20.29 4.03
CA LEU A 304 -5.61 -21.18 3.06
C LEU A 304 -6.40 -22.49 2.87
N LYS A 305 -6.58 -22.89 1.62
CA LYS A 305 -7.08 -24.22 1.23
C LYS A 305 -6.02 -25.30 1.46
N TYR A 306 -4.75 -24.98 1.21
CA TYR A 306 -3.60 -25.88 1.39
C TYR A 306 -2.29 -25.10 1.57
N GLY A 307 -1.28 -25.80 2.08
CA GLY A 307 0.01 -25.22 2.47
C GLY A 307 -0.08 -24.38 3.75
N THR A 308 1.02 -23.72 4.09
CA THR A 308 1.15 -22.96 5.33
C THR A 308 1.60 -21.52 5.07
N ARG A 309 1.43 -20.71 6.10
CA ARG A 309 1.92 -19.33 6.18
C ARG A 309 3.32 -19.31 6.78
N LYS A 310 4.19 -18.45 6.27
CA LYS A 310 5.46 -18.07 6.89
C LYS A 310 5.49 -16.57 7.14
N ILE A 311 5.71 -16.16 8.38
CA ILE A 311 6.00 -14.76 8.70
C ILE A 311 7.46 -14.49 8.36
N LEU A 312 7.72 -13.46 7.55
CA LEU A 312 9.08 -13.13 7.13
C LEU A 312 9.78 -12.26 8.18
N PRO A 313 11.09 -12.49 8.43
CA PRO A 313 11.91 -11.52 9.14
C PRO A 313 11.87 -10.16 8.45
N GLU A 314 11.89 -9.08 9.23
CA GLU A 314 11.90 -7.71 8.71
C GLU A 314 13.14 -7.36 7.86
N THR A 315 14.24 -8.10 8.08
CA THR A 315 15.48 -8.01 7.32
C THR A 315 15.37 -8.61 5.92
N ASP A 316 14.43 -9.55 5.75
CA ASP A 316 14.16 -10.20 4.49
C ASP A 316 13.16 -9.35 3.72
N LEU A 317 11.89 -9.34 4.11
CA LEU A 317 10.88 -8.57 3.39
C LEU A 317 9.85 -8.04 4.38
N ARG A 318 9.62 -6.74 4.30
CA ARG A 318 8.69 -6.01 5.16
C ARG A 318 7.75 -5.16 4.31
N MET A 319 6.70 -4.65 4.95
CA MET A 319 5.78 -3.70 4.35
C MET A 319 6.03 -2.32 4.95
N ASN A 320 6.32 -1.32 4.12
CA ASN A 320 6.38 0.08 4.55
C ASN A 320 5.02 0.72 4.32
N HIS A 321 4.38 1.22 5.37
CA HIS A 321 3.02 1.74 5.34
C HIS A 321 3.00 3.24 5.65
N TYR A 322 2.74 4.06 4.64
CA TYR A 322 2.80 5.53 4.73
C TYR A 322 1.54 6.14 5.34
N TRP A 323 1.21 5.66 6.53
CA TRP A 323 0.01 5.96 7.29
C TRP A 323 0.01 7.32 7.99
N GLY A 324 1.18 7.95 8.15
CA GLY A 324 1.34 9.22 8.88
C GLY A 324 0.41 10.32 8.41
N ALA A 325 0.11 10.34 7.11
CA ALA A 325 -0.88 11.22 6.49
C ALA A 325 -2.27 11.12 7.15
N ARG A 326 -2.74 9.91 7.49
CA ARG A 326 -4.07 9.68 8.09
C ARG A 326 -4.11 9.93 9.59
N LEU A 327 -3.02 9.66 10.32
CA LEU A 327 -2.95 9.89 11.77
C LEU A 327 -2.68 11.36 12.12
N GLN A 328 -1.72 11.98 11.43
CA GLN A 328 -1.26 13.33 11.77
C GLN A 328 -1.89 14.41 10.88
N ASN A 329 -2.67 14.03 9.86
CA ASN A 329 -3.20 14.98 8.86
C ASN A 329 -2.08 15.89 8.33
N TRP A 330 -0.92 15.31 8.03
CA TRP A 330 0.27 16.01 7.55
C TRP A 330 0.82 17.08 8.53
N GLY A 331 0.53 16.96 9.83
CA GLY A 331 0.97 17.88 10.88
C GLY A 331 2.41 17.69 11.35
N GLU A 332 2.80 18.47 12.35
CA GLU A 332 4.15 18.46 12.95
C GLU A 332 4.47 17.16 13.71
N ASP A 333 5.76 16.92 13.93
CA ASP A 333 6.24 15.85 14.80
C ASP A 333 5.94 16.20 16.27
N THR A 334 5.10 15.37 16.91
CA THR A 334 4.90 15.42 18.35
C THR A 334 6.00 14.63 19.06
N GLN A 335 6.20 14.91 20.36
CA GLN A 335 7.13 14.13 21.18
C GLN A 335 6.80 12.63 21.16
N GLU A 336 5.52 12.26 21.18
CA GLU A 336 5.06 10.87 21.07
C GLU A 336 5.49 10.22 19.76
N VAL A 337 5.29 10.92 18.63
CA VAL A 337 5.73 10.43 17.31
C VAL A 337 7.25 10.26 17.29
N LEU A 338 8.02 11.24 17.82
CA LEU A 338 9.47 11.15 17.88
C LEU A 338 9.96 9.97 18.73
N GLU A 339 9.29 9.68 19.85
CA GLU A 339 9.65 8.59 20.76
C GLU A 339 9.36 7.21 20.18
N MET A 340 8.27 7.05 19.43
CA MET A 340 7.89 5.75 18.85
C MET A 340 8.55 5.47 17.49
N THR A 341 9.11 6.49 16.84
CA THR A 341 9.72 6.38 15.52
C THR A 341 11.24 6.49 15.55
N MET A 342 11.86 6.08 14.45
CA MET A 342 13.27 6.30 14.14
C MET A 342 13.41 6.74 12.68
N GLU A 343 14.48 7.45 12.36
CA GLU A 343 14.81 7.76 10.97
C GLU A 343 15.10 6.49 10.18
N ASP A 344 14.63 6.45 8.94
CA ASP A 344 14.89 5.37 8.00
C ASP A 344 14.89 5.92 6.58
N ARG A 345 16.08 6.03 5.98
CA ARG A 345 16.28 6.48 4.59
C ARG A 345 16.48 5.32 3.62
N SER A 346 16.14 4.09 4.00
CA SER A 346 16.42 2.89 3.19
C SER A 346 15.69 2.86 1.84
N MET A 347 14.58 3.61 1.69
CA MET A 347 13.86 3.76 0.42
C MET A 347 14.49 4.78 -0.55
N GLU A 348 15.46 5.59 -0.11
CA GLU A 348 16.07 6.68 -0.90
C GLU A 348 16.62 6.22 -2.27
N PRO A 349 17.29 5.05 -2.40
CA PRO A 349 17.73 4.55 -3.69
C PRO A 349 16.56 4.23 -4.64
N ILE A 350 15.48 3.67 -4.13
CA ILE A 350 14.28 3.37 -4.94
C ILE A 350 13.61 4.68 -5.37
N VAL A 351 13.43 5.61 -4.44
CA VAL A 351 12.89 6.95 -4.72
C VAL A 351 13.68 7.65 -5.83
N THR A 352 15.02 7.62 -5.75
CA THR A 352 15.91 8.18 -6.77
C THR A 352 15.67 7.57 -8.15
N ASN A 353 15.41 6.26 -8.21
CA ASN A 353 15.06 5.60 -9.46
C ASN A 353 13.67 6.02 -9.96
N LEU A 354 12.66 6.06 -9.09
CA LEU A 354 11.30 6.46 -9.47
C LEU A 354 11.24 7.89 -10.03
N TYR A 355 12.07 8.80 -9.54
CA TYR A 355 12.18 10.16 -10.09
C TYR A 355 12.56 10.18 -11.58
N LYS A 356 13.29 9.18 -12.06
CA LYS A 356 13.62 9.03 -13.49
C LYS A 356 12.38 8.80 -14.36
N CYS A 357 11.28 8.30 -13.79
CA CYS A 357 10.00 8.17 -14.50
C CYS A 357 9.23 9.48 -14.62
N ASP A 358 9.41 10.41 -13.68
CA ASP A 358 8.73 11.71 -13.73
C ASP A 358 9.38 12.65 -14.75
N SER A 359 10.69 12.53 -14.97
CA SER A 359 11.41 13.22 -16.04
C SER A 359 11.10 12.70 -17.45
N CYS A 360 10.21 11.72 -17.56
CA CYS A 360 10.03 10.86 -18.72
C CYS A 360 8.67 11.01 -19.42
N ARG A 361 7.85 12.00 -19.02
CA ARG A 361 6.59 12.26 -19.71
C ARG A 361 6.87 12.68 -21.16
N PRO A 362 6.26 12.02 -22.16
CA PRO A 362 6.25 12.59 -23.50
C PRO A 362 5.54 13.96 -23.44
N PRO A 363 5.96 14.91 -24.29
CA PRO A 363 5.36 16.25 -24.37
C PRO A 363 3.88 16.23 -24.74
#